data_AF-A0A8S1T0U0-F1
#
_entry.id   AF-A0A8S1T0U0-F1
#
_cell.length_a   1.000
_cell.length_b   1.000
_cell.length_c   1.000
_cell.angle_alpha   90.00
_cell.angle_beta   90.00
_cell.angle_gamma   90.00
#
_symmetry.space_group_name_H-M   'P 1'
#
loop_
_entity.id
_entity.type
_entity.pdbx_description
1 polymer ?
#
loop_
_entity_poly.entity_id
_entity_poly.type
_entity_poly.pdbx_seq_one_letter_code
_entity_poly.pdbx_strand_id
1 'polypeptide(L)'
;MSKLDNLKNLQIQQLKEINPEHSDQTAAVKFTSNRLNALEQFVRDSLHQDKEYFIGEKSTLQNIIETLTIENNRLQQHLKVNREQKEQIEADLKQSQAEISRLQAIVPQHDEKQLQNEIQETKKTIIKLNKMRQDEANGLSINDLKQLNIKNKDKESPVNELWIWSLVVIYKEPASSYYWNNFKEQVFEKAEGAQDFKERLGKVKAVDMKKDEFERTQNLLKQREQILASDILTPAIKAQITTFFKIVDLMIEVEKHSKLIHSNEKLLQQLAIEKQQIQSETSKNQEKAQILKDRITFLDTIHKGYQYMSDAMVKKIHSYQQAQILNDKFTEQIESSFSNLDFSKSYNQQYVPQIVQTIQHENIDVQDNQQMKVQQVLVEEQQQQIQEQNKMIEVKQTPEEEQIDLKQQPPTEIVQTKTGGCEACNIF
;
A
#
# COMPACT_ATOMS: atom_id res chain seq x y z
N MET A 1 6.19 -7.57 54.84
CA MET A 1 7.30 -7.78 55.80
C MET A 1 8.53 -8.11 54.98
N SER A 2 9.65 -7.41 55.23
CA SER A 2 10.91 -7.61 54.51
C SER A 2 11.72 -8.74 55.14
N LYS A 3 12.72 -9.27 54.41
CA LYS A 3 13.72 -10.19 54.98
C LYS A 3 14.46 -9.56 56.19
N LEU A 4 14.62 -8.23 56.17
CA LEU A 4 15.27 -7.45 57.22
C LEU A 4 14.47 -7.46 58.55
N ASP A 5 13.13 -7.47 58.48
CA ASP A 5 12.27 -7.49 59.67
C ASP A 5 12.34 -8.86 60.37
N ASN A 6 12.34 -9.95 59.59
CA ASN A 6 12.55 -11.30 60.11
C ASN A 6 13.95 -11.46 60.71
N LEU A 7 14.98 -10.89 60.08
CA LEU A 7 16.35 -10.87 60.62
C LEU A 7 16.44 -10.12 61.95
N LYS A 8 15.82 -8.93 62.07
CA LYS A 8 15.76 -8.17 63.34
C LYS A 8 15.06 -8.94 64.44
N ASN A 9 13.95 -9.62 64.14
CA ASN A 9 13.24 -10.44 65.13
C ASN A 9 14.08 -11.64 65.59
N LEU A 10 14.76 -12.33 64.67
CA LEU A 10 15.69 -13.42 64.99
C LEU A 10 16.87 -12.94 65.85
N GLN A 11 17.38 -11.74 65.56
CA GLN A 11 18.45 -11.08 66.30
C GLN A 11 18.05 -10.75 67.75
N ILE A 12 16.84 -10.20 67.96
CA ILE A 12 16.28 -9.93 69.30
C ILE A 12 16.04 -11.22 70.10
N GLN A 13 15.67 -12.31 69.42
CA GLN A 13 15.41 -13.60 70.06
C GLN A 13 16.70 -14.28 70.53
N GLN A 14 17.74 -14.29 69.69
CA GLN A 14 19.04 -14.94 69.99
C GLN A 14 19.94 -14.12 70.93
N LEU A 15 19.74 -12.80 71.04
CA LEU A 15 20.42 -11.97 72.05
C LEU A 15 19.95 -12.24 73.48
N LYS A 16 18.83 -12.96 73.69
CA LYS A 16 18.31 -13.31 75.02
C LYS A 16 18.84 -14.63 75.59
N GLU A 17 19.60 -15.39 74.81
CA GLU A 17 20.06 -16.74 75.17
C GLU A 17 21.47 -16.75 75.80
N ILE A 18 22.12 -15.59 75.95
CA ILE A 18 23.47 -15.46 76.51
C ILE A 18 23.39 -15.06 77.99
N ASN A 19 23.74 -15.99 78.89
CA ASN A 19 23.90 -15.75 80.32
C ASN A 19 25.42 -15.68 80.64
N PRO A 20 25.98 -14.54 81.07
CA PRO A 20 27.43 -14.37 81.20
C PRO A 20 27.97 -14.70 82.60
N GLU A 21 28.81 -15.72 82.70
CA GLU A 21 29.79 -15.82 83.78
C GLU A 21 31.15 -15.25 83.32
N HIS A 22 31.92 -14.70 84.26
CA HIS A 22 32.87 -13.60 83.97
C HIS A 22 34.13 -13.97 83.16
N SER A 23 34.41 -15.24 82.86
CA SER A 23 35.64 -15.63 82.15
C SER A 23 35.59 -15.53 80.61
N ASP A 24 34.39 -15.52 80.00
CA ASP A 24 34.24 -15.81 78.56
C ASP A 24 33.79 -14.61 77.69
N GLN A 25 33.83 -13.39 78.24
CA GLN A 25 33.43 -12.17 77.53
C GLN A 25 34.18 -11.96 76.21
N THR A 26 35.49 -12.26 76.18
CA THR A 26 36.32 -12.17 74.96
C THR A 26 35.87 -13.15 73.88
N ALA A 27 35.42 -14.35 74.24
CA ALA A 27 34.87 -15.31 73.28
C ALA A 27 33.48 -14.86 72.78
N ALA A 28 32.62 -14.35 73.67
CA ALA A 28 31.31 -13.79 73.31
C ALA A 28 31.42 -12.59 72.34
N VAL A 29 32.38 -11.69 72.55
CA VAL A 29 32.69 -10.59 71.62
C VAL A 29 33.23 -11.12 70.29
N LYS A 30 34.16 -12.06 70.30
CA LYS A 30 34.73 -12.66 69.08
C LYS A 30 33.66 -13.40 68.27
N PHE A 31 32.76 -14.13 68.92
CA PHE A 31 31.61 -14.79 68.32
C PHE A 31 30.63 -13.78 67.72
N THR A 32 30.28 -12.72 68.47
CA THR A 32 29.38 -11.66 68.00
C THR A 32 29.96 -10.89 66.82
N SER A 33 31.25 -10.52 66.87
CA SER A 33 31.97 -9.87 65.78
C SER A 33 32.03 -10.76 64.53
N ASN A 34 32.38 -12.04 64.67
CA ASN A 34 32.37 -13.00 63.56
C ASN A 34 30.97 -13.14 62.93
N ARG A 35 29.91 -13.16 63.74
CA ARG A 35 28.52 -13.22 63.26
C ARG A 35 28.07 -11.92 62.58
N LEU A 36 28.51 -10.76 63.06
CA LEU A 36 28.28 -9.47 62.41
C LEU A 36 29.00 -9.39 61.06
N ASN A 37 30.26 -9.84 61.00
CA ASN A 37 31.04 -9.89 59.76
C ASN A 37 30.40 -10.84 58.72
N ALA A 38 29.94 -12.02 59.16
CA ALA A 38 29.22 -12.96 58.28
C ALA A 38 27.87 -12.42 57.79
N LEU A 39 27.14 -11.68 58.63
CA LEU A 39 25.89 -11.02 58.24
C LEU A 39 26.15 -9.84 57.28
N GLU A 40 27.20 -9.05 57.53
CA GLU A 40 27.60 -7.95 56.65
C GLU A 40 28.00 -8.49 55.26
N GLN A 41 28.80 -9.56 55.22
CA GLN A 41 29.16 -10.26 53.97
C GLN A 41 27.91 -10.77 53.24
N PHE A 42 27.01 -11.49 53.92
CA PHE A 42 25.77 -11.99 53.32
C PHE A 42 24.89 -10.87 52.72
N VAL A 43 24.82 -9.71 53.38
CA VAL A 43 24.07 -8.56 52.86
C VAL A 43 24.81 -7.90 51.68
N ARG A 44 26.15 -7.80 51.71
CA ARG A 44 26.95 -7.34 50.57
C ARG A 44 26.79 -8.26 49.35
N ASP A 45 26.82 -9.58 49.55
CA ASP A 45 26.66 -10.57 48.49
C ASP A 45 25.24 -10.52 47.88
N SER A 46 24.20 -10.42 48.72
CA SER A 46 22.82 -10.28 48.24
C SER A 46 22.61 -8.98 47.46
N LEU A 47 23.13 -7.85 47.92
CA LEU A 47 23.05 -6.57 47.20
C LEU A 47 23.91 -6.58 45.92
N HIS A 48 24.98 -7.37 45.86
CA HIS A 48 25.78 -7.52 44.65
C HIS A 48 25.01 -8.31 43.60
N GLN A 49 24.36 -9.41 44.00
CA GLN A 49 23.47 -10.19 43.13
C GLN A 49 22.31 -9.34 42.60
N ASP A 50 21.64 -8.56 43.47
CA ASP A 50 20.57 -7.65 43.07
C ASP A 50 21.10 -6.56 42.09
N LYS A 51 22.30 -6.02 42.32
CA LYS A 51 22.94 -5.05 41.43
C LYS A 51 23.24 -5.63 40.05
N GLU A 52 23.87 -6.79 39.96
CA GLU A 52 24.18 -7.44 38.67
C GLU A 52 22.89 -7.78 37.91
N TYR A 53 21.83 -8.19 38.61
CA TYR A 53 20.50 -8.40 38.03
C TYR A 53 19.97 -7.11 37.37
N PHE A 54 19.95 -5.97 38.08
CA PHE A 54 19.44 -4.71 37.52
C PHE A 54 20.36 -4.12 36.43
N ILE A 55 21.66 -4.44 36.40
CA ILE A 55 22.55 -4.11 35.28
C ILE A 55 22.19 -4.93 34.03
N GLY A 56 21.91 -6.23 34.20
CA GLY A 56 21.44 -7.10 33.13
C GLY A 56 20.06 -6.70 32.57
N GLU A 57 19.13 -6.34 33.44
CA GLU A 57 17.81 -5.82 33.04
C GLU A 57 17.94 -4.47 32.32
N LYS A 58 18.81 -3.55 32.78
CA LYS A 58 19.12 -2.29 32.09
C LYS A 58 19.58 -2.51 30.64
N SER A 59 20.57 -3.39 30.43
CA SER A 59 21.07 -3.69 29.08
C SER A 59 19.99 -4.30 28.19
N THR A 60 19.17 -5.21 28.76
CA THR A 60 18.03 -5.82 28.06
C THR A 60 16.99 -4.77 27.63
N LEU A 61 16.62 -3.85 28.52
CA LEU A 61 15.71 -2.74 28.23
C LEU A 61 16.26 -1.80 27.15
N GLN A 62 17.56 -1.46 27.21
CA GLN A 62 18.21 -0.62 26.21
C GLN A 62 18.16 -1.26 24.81
N ASN A 63 18.53 -2.54 24.70
CA ASN A 63 18.48 -3.28 23.43
C ASN A 63 17.07 -3.34 22.84
N ILE A 64 16.04 -3.49 23.69
CA ILE A 64 14.63 -3.49 23.28
C ILE A 64 14.20 -2.09 22.78
N ILE A 65 14.59 -1.02 23.49
CA ILE A 65 14.29 0.37 23.12
C ILE A 65 14.93 0.72 21.78
N GLU A 66 16.20 0.36 21.57
CA GLU A 66 16.92 0.60 20.31
C GLU A 66 16.25 -0.16 19.15
N THR A 67 15.98 -1.46 19.32
CA THR A 67 15.33 -2.30 18.30
C THR A 67 13.98 -1.71 17.87
N LEU A 68 13.11 -1.37 18.83
CA LEU A 68 11.81 -0.76 18.54
C LEU A 68 11.94 0.63 17.92
N THR A 69 12.98 1.41 18.26
CA THR A 69 13.22 2.72 17.65
C THR A 69 13.62 2.57 16.18
N ILE A 70 14.46 1.59 15.85
CA ILE A 70 14.86 1.25 14.47
C ILE A 70 13.64 0.80 13.66
N GLU A 71 12.79 -0.06 14.22
CA GLU A 71 11.54 -0.49 13.56
C GLU A 71 10.55 0.67 13.36
N ASN A 72 10.41 1.55 14.35
CA ASN A 72 9.52 2.71 14.24
C ASN A 72 9.98 3.68 13.14
N ASN A 73 11.29 3.87 13.01
CA ASN A 73 11.87 4.68 11.93
C ASN A 73 11.60 4.07 10.54
N ARG A 74 11.60 2.73 10.42
CA ARG A 74 11.18 2.04 9.18
C ARG A 74 9.69 2.24 8.89
N LEU A 75 8.82 2.14 9.90
CA LEU A 75 7.38 2.41 9.75
C LEU A 75 7.12 3.86 9.28
N GLN A 76 7.82 4.83 9.84
CA GLN A 76 7.76 6.24 9.42
C GLN A 76 8.28 6.45 7.98
N GLN A 77 9.33 5.73 7.56
CA GLN A 77 9.79 5.73 6.16
C GLN A 77 8.71 5.14 5.22
N HIS A 78 8.05 4.04 5.61
CA HIS A 78 6.95 3.46 4.83
C HIS A 78 5.73 4.39 4.73
N LEU A 79 5.38 5.09 5.81
CA LEU A 79 4.32 6.12 5.81
C LEU A 79 4.62 7.25 4.82
N LYS A 80 5.87 7.76 4.81
CA LYS A 80 6.32 8.77 3.86
C LYS A 80 6.21 8.29 2.41
N VAL A 81 6.78 7.13 2.09
CA VAL A 81 6.78 6.60 0.71
C VAL A 81 5.35 6.28 0.23
N ASN A 82 4.50 5.73 1.09
CA ASN A 82 3.08 5.50 0.79
C ASN A 82 2.35 6.81 0.47
N ARG A 83 2.63 7.88 1.22
CA ARG A 83 2.06 9.22 0.97
C ARG A 83 2.54 9.80 -0.36
N GLU A 84 3.84 9.77 -0.65
CA GLU A 84 4.41 10.25 -1.91
C GLU A 84 3.82 9.49 -3.12
N GLN A 85 3.61 8.17 -3.00
CA GLN A 85 2.93 7.37 -4.01
C GLN A 85 1.45 7.75 -4.18
N LYS A 86 0.74 8.04 -3.09
CA LYS A 86 -0.66 8.49 -3.15
C LYS A 86 -0.76 9.86 -3.86
N GLU A 87 0.06 10.83 -3.48
CA GLU A 87 0.03 12.19 -4.04
C GLU A 87 0.29 12.17 -5.56
N GLN A 88 1.17 11.29 -6.06
CA GLN A 88 1.34 11.06 -7.51
C GLN A 88 0.08 10.45 -8.18
N ILE A 89 -0.54 9.45 -7.56
CA ILE A 89 -1.72 8.76 -8.13
C ILE A 89 -2.95 9.69 -8.12
N GLU A 90 -3.04 10.61 -7.16
CA GLU A 90 -4.05 11.69 -7.15
C GLU A 90 -3.83 12.70 -8.29
N ALA A 91 -2.57 13.02 -8.64
CA ALA A 91 -2.25 13.83 -9.80
C ALA A 91 -2.62 13.13 -11.13
N ASP A 92 -2.25 11.84 -11.29
CA ASP A 92 -2.63 11.01 -12.44
C ASP A 92 -4.15 10.90 -12.60
N LEU A 93 -4.88 10.76 -11.48
CA LEU A 93 -6.35 10.71 -11.45
C LEU A 93 -6.95 12.05 -11.91
N LYS A 94 -6.42 13.17 -11.43
CA LYS A 94 -6.85 14.52 -11.85
C LYS A 94 -6.61 14.75 -13.35
N GLN A 95 -5.49 14.29 -13.89
CA GLN A 95 -5.23 14.34 -15.33
C GLN A 95 -6.22 13.45 -16.11
N SER A 96 -6.51 12.24 -15.63
CA SER A 96 -7.49 11.32 -16.25
C SER A 96 -8.90 11.91 -16.27
N GLN A 97 -9.30 12.62 -15.21
CA GLN A 97 -10.59 13.32 -15.13
C GLN A 97 -10.67 14.56 -16.05
N ALA A 98 -9.57 15.31 -16.18
CA ALA A 98 -9.47 16.40 -17.14
C ALA A 98 -9.63 15.90 -18.59
N GLU A 99 -9.01 14.77 -18.94
CA GLU A 99 -9.12 14.20 -20.29
C GLU A 99 -10.52 13.65 -20.60
N ILE A 100 -11.18 12.98 -19.65
CA ILE A 100 -12.61 12.61 -19.77
C ILE A 100 -13.46 13.86 -20.07
N SER A 101 -13.22 14.94 -19.34
CA SER A 101 -13.96 16.21 -19.51
C SER A 101 -13.68 16.85 -20.89
N ARG A 102 -12.44 16.78 -21.36
CA ARG A 102 -12.02 17.26 -22.69
C ARG A 102 -12.69 16.47 -23.81
N LEU A 103 -12.63 15.14 -23.75
CA LEU A 103 -13.27 14.25 -24.73
C LEU A 103 -14.78 14.45 -24.79
N GLN A 104 -15.45 14.58 -23.64
CA GLN A 104 -16.89 14.85 -23.56
C GLN A 104 -17.28 16.22 -24.16
N ALA A 105 -16.43 17.23 -24.03
CA ALA A 105 -16.66 18.56 -24.61
C ALA A 105 -16.46 18.62 -26.14
N ILE A 106 -15.70 17.69 -26.73
CA ILE A 106 -15.40 17.65 -28.16
C ILE A 106 -16.47 16.88 -28.98
N VAL A 107 -17.31 16.07 -28.33
CA VAL A 107 -18.33 15.23 -29.01
C VAL A 107 -19.19 16.04 -30.00
N PRO A 108 -19.13 15.76 -31.32
CA PRO A 108 -19.94 16.48 -32.30
C PRO A 108 -21.43 16.15 -32.16
N GLN A 109 -22.20 17.07 -31.59
CA GLN A 109 -23.66 16.93 -31.43
C GLN A 109 -24.48 17.81 -32.39
N HIS A 110 -23.93 18.95 -32.81
CA HIS A 110 -24.64 19.93 -33.62
C HIS A 110 -24.73 19.50 -35.11
N ASP A 111 -23.59 19.12 -35.68
CA ASP A 111 -23.43 19.01 -37.13
C ASP A 111 -24.07 17.75 -37.72
N GLU A 112 -24.14 16.66 -36.94
CA GLU A 112 -24.82 15.42 -37.35
C GLU A 112 -26.29 15.67 -37.68
N LYS A 113 -27.00 16.41 -36.81
CA LYS A 113 -28.43 16.72 -36.99
C LYS A 113 -28.64 17.72 -38.14
N GLN A 114 -27.72 18.67 -38.33
CA GLN A 114 -27.77 19.58 -39.47
C GLN A 114 -27.60 18.82 -40.79
N LEU A 115 -26.58 17.97 -40.92
CA LEU A 115 -26.34 17.15 -42.11
C LEU A 115 -27.53 16.22 -42.41
N GLN A 116 -28.14 15.60 -41.39
CA GLN A 116 -29.36 14.81 -41.56
C GLN A 116 -30.52 15.62 -42.15
N ASN A 117 -30.74 16.86 -41.69
CA ASN A 117 -31.77 17.75 -42.24
C ASN A 117 -31.45 18.18 -43.68
N GLU A 118 -30.20 18.54 -43.98
CA GLU A 118 -29.77 18.90 -45.34
C GLU A 118 -29.96 17.74 -46.32
N ILE A 119 -29.65 16.50 -45.90
CA ILE A 119 -29.90 15.29 -46.68
C ILE A 119 -31.40 15.08 -46.90
N GLN A 120 -32.25 15.29 -45.88
CA GLN A 120 -33.71 15.17 -45.99
C GLN A 120 -34.30 16.18 -46.99
N GLU A 121 -33.97 17.48 -46.87
CA GLU A 121 -34.47 18.50 -47.79
C GLU A 121 -33.92 18.35 -49.22
N THR A 122 -32.67 17.90 -49.37
CA THR A 122 -32.11 17.58 -50.69
C THR A 122 -32.80 16.38 -51.31
N LYS A 123 -33.15 15.34 -50.55
CA LYS A 123 -33.94 14.19 -51.02
C LYS A 123 -35.35 14.60 -51.46
N LYS A 124 -36.05 15.46 -50.69
CA LYS A 124 -37.34 16.07 -51.11
C LYS A 124 -37.20 16.87 -52.40
N THR A 125 -36.12 17.64 -52.54
CA THR A 125 -35.82 18.44 -53.73
C THR A 125 -35.61 17.56 -54.97
N ILE A 126 -34.85 16.46 -54.85
CA ILE A 126 -34.70 15.46 -55.92
C ILE A 126 -36.04 14.82 -56.31
N ILE A 127 -36.90 14.49 -55.35
CA ILE A 127 -38.23 13.93 -55.64
C ILE A 127 -39.07 14.93 -56.46
N LYS A 128 -39.05 16.22 -56.09
CA LYS A 128 -39.73 17.30 -56.84
C LYS A 128 -39.16 17.45 -58.25
N LEU A 129 -37.83 17.51 -58.40
CA LEU A 129 -37.15 17.63 -59.70
C LEU A 129 -37.45 16.45 -60.62
N ASN A 130 -37.37 15.22 -60.12
CA ASN A 130 -37.71 14.01 -60.89
C ASN A 130 -39.19 14.00 -61.32
N LYS A 131 -40.11 14.48 -60.47
CA LYS A 131 -41.52 14.62 -60.88
C LYS A 131 -41.68 15.63 -62.02
N MET A 132 -41.14 16.84 -61.88
CA MET A 132 -41.21 17.86 -62.95
C MET A 132 -40.58 17.35 -64.25
N ARG A 133 -39.49 16.57 -64.17
CA ARG A 133 -38.85 15.92 -65.31
C ARG A 133 -39.76 14.88 -65.99
N GLN A 134 -40.47 14.06 -65.20
CA GLN A 134 -41.46 13.12 -65.74
C GLN A 134 -42.65 13.83 -66.37
N ASP A 135 -43.12 14.93 -65.78
CA ASP A 135 -44.25 15.71 -66.29
C ASP A 135 -43.89 16.39 -67.65
N GLU A 136 -42.70 16.99 -67.77
CA GLU A 136 -42.19 17.54 -69.05
C GLU A 136 -41.93 16.42 -70.09
N ALA A 137 -41.41 15.26 -69.69
CA ALA A 137 -41.22 14.10 -70.58
C ALA A 137 -42.56 13.53 -71.08
N ASN A 138 -43.58 13.48 -70.22
CA ASN A 138 -44.94 13.12 -70.61
C ASN A 138 -45.51 14.12 -71.63
N GLY A 139 -45.19 15.41 -71.50
CA GLY A 139 -45.62 16.48 -72.39
C GLY A 139 -45.02 16.47 -73.81
N LEU A 140 -43.93 15.74 -74.06
CA LEU A 140 -43.28 15.69 -75.39
C LEU A 140 -44.20 15.11 -76.48
N SER A 141 -44.33 15.81 -77.60
CA SER A 141 -44.98 15.28 -78.81
C SER A 141 -43.97 14.52 -79.67
N ILE A 142 -43.95 13.19 -79.51
CA ILE A 142 -43.12 12.32 -80.36
C ILE A 142 -43.58 12.37 -81.83
N ASN A 143 -44.86 12.68 -82.08
CA ASN A 143 -45.40 12.82 -83.44
C ASN A 143 -44.88 14.08 -84.16
N ASP A 144 -44.58 15.17 -83.43
CA ASP A 144 -43.90 16.33 -84.01
C ASP A 144 -42.41 16.02 -84.23
N LEU A 145 -41.74 15.40 -83.26
CA LEU A 145 -40.33 14.98 -83.38
C LEU A 145 -40.11 14.00 -84.55
N LYS A 146 -41.07 13.11 -84.85
CA LYS A 146 -41.05 12.23 -86.04
C LYS A 146 -41.02 12.98 -87.37
N GLN A 147 -41.42 14.25 -87.43
CA GLN A 147 -41.41 15.06 -88.65
C GLN A 147 -40.03 15.65 -88.96
N LEU A 148 -39.08 15.60 -88.01
CA LEU A 148 -37.70 16.04 -88.23
C LEU A 148 -37.03 15.21 -89.34
N ASN A 149 -36.38 15.90 -90.28
CA ASN A 149 -35.78 15.32 -91.48
C ASN A 149 -34.35 15.82 -91.69
N ILE A 150 -33.39 15.17 -91.02
CA ILE A 150 -31.96 15.40 -91.20
C ILE A 150 -31.48 14.56 -92.39
N LYS A 151 -31.02 15.20 -93.47
CA LYS A 151 -30.57 14.49 -94.68
C LYS A 151 -29.14 13.99 -94.49
N ASN A 152 -28.69 13.04 -95.31
CA ASN A 152 -27.34 12.47 -95.22
C ASN A 152 -26.20 13.49 -95.37
N LYS A 153 -26.44 14.64 -96.03
CA LYS A 153 -25.50 15.77 -96.11
C LYS A 153 -25.47 16.66 -94.85
N ASP A 154 -26.47 16.53 -93.99
CA ASP A 154 -26.66 17.34 -92.78
C ASP A 154 -26.26 16.55 -91.52
N LYS A 155 -25.44 15.49 -91.67
CA LYS A 155 -24.97 14.62 -90.56
C LYS A 155 -24.11 15.36 -89.53
N GLU A 156 -23.43 16.42 -89.95
CA GLU A 156 -22.64 17.33 -89.10
C GLU A 156 -23.51 18.44 -88.46
N SER A 157 -24.83 18.43 -88.68
CA SER A 157 -25.75 19.37 -88.03
C SER A 157 -25.71 19.19 -86.51
N PRO A 158 -25.61 20.27 -85.72
CA PRO A 158 -25.70 20.22 -84.26
C PRO A 158 -26.95 19.50 -83.74
N VAL A 159 -28.05 19.51 -84.51
CA VAL A 159 -29.29 18.80 -84.17
C VAL A 159 -29.06 17.28 -84.06
N ASN A 160 -28.06 16.72 -84.75
CA ASN A 160 -27.72 15.30 -84.67
C ASN A 160 -27.10 14.92 -83.32
N GLU A 161 -26.32 15.81 -82.67
CA GLU A 161 -25.72 15.55 -81.35
C GLU A 161 -26.76 15.35 -80.23
N LEU A 162 -27.94 15.95 -80.34
CA LEU A 162 -29.05 15.71 -79.40
C LEU A 162 -29.51 14.24 -79.41
N TRP A 163 -29.49 13.60 -80.58
CA TRP A 163 -29.88 12.20 -80.75
C TRP A 163 -28.73 11.24 -80.41
N ILE A 164 -27.49 11.59 -80.73
CA ILE A 164 -26.31 10.83 -80.30
C ILE A 164 -26.16 10.88 -78.77
N TRP A 165 -26.40 12.03 -78.13
CA TRP A 165 -26.49 12.16 -76.67
C TRP A 165 -27.61 11.27 -76.11
N SER A 166 -28.79 11.26 -76.74
CA SER A 166 -29.91 10.44 -76.29
C SER A 166 -29.52 8.97 -76.24
N LEU A 167 -28.87 8.45 -77.29
CA LEU A 167 -28.38 7.08 -77.32
C LEU A 167 -27.34 6.80 -76.23
N VAL A 168 -26.33 7.65 -76.09
CA VAL A 168 -25.21 7.44 -75.15
C VAL A 168 -25.66 7.55 -73.69
N VAL A 169 -26.51 8.52 -73.35
CA VAL A 169 -26.86 8.83 -71.95
C VAL A 169 -28.15 8.15 -71.49
N ILE A 170 -29.16 8.03 -72.37
CA ILE A 170 -30.48 7.46 -72.06
C ILE A 170 -30.56 5.96 -72.40
N TYR A 171 -29.91 5.51 -73.47
CA TYR A 171 -29.89 4.08 -73.87
C TYR A 171 -28.59 3.33 -73.54
N LYS A 172 -27.50 4.06 -73.24
CA LYS A 172 -26.13 3.53 -72.99
C LYS A 172 -25.46 2.90 -74.22
N GLU A 173 -25.89 3.29 -75.42
CA GLU A 173 -25.37 2.80 -76.71
C GLU A 173 -24.12 3.57 -77.18
N PRO A 174 -23.18 2.94 -77.91
CA PRO A 174 -21.97 3.61 -78.39
C PRO A 174 -22.25 4.56 -79.57
N ALA A 175 -21.71 5.77 -79.46
CA ALA A 175 -21.95 6.90 -80.39
C ALA A 175 -21.59 6.63 -81.86
N SER A 176 -20.67 5.71 -82.13
CA SER A 176 -20.22 5.33 -83.48
C SER A 176 -21.30 4.64 -84.32
N SER A 177 -22.37 4.15 -83.70
CA SER A 177 -23.36 3.28 -84.35
C SER A 177 -24.40 4.04 -85.21
N TYR A 178 -24.33 5.38 -85.32
CA TYR A 178 -25.57 6.15 -85.37
C TYR A 178 -25.67 7.43 -86.23
N TYR A 179 -26.85 7.62 -86.82
CA TYR A 179 -27.39 8.88 -87.37
C TYR A 179 -28.93 8.89 -87.25
N TRP A 180 -29.55 10.08 -87.27
CA TRP A 180 -30.98 10.34 -86.98
C TRP A 180 -32.01 9.35 -87.55
N ASN A 181 -31.94 8.94 -88.82
CA ASN A 181 -33.00 8.12 -89.42
C ASN A 181 -33.12 6.75 -88.75
N ASN A 182 -31.99 6.13 -88.40
CA ASN A 182 -31.97 4.89 -87.63
C ASN A 182 -32.56 5.08 -86.22
N PHE A 183 -32.60 6.31 -85.69
CA PHE A 183 -33.00 6.58 -84.30
C PHE A 183 -34.51 6.69 -84.26
N LYS A 184 -35.06 7.48 -85.19
CA LYS A 184 -36.48 7.49 -85.49
C LYS A 184 -37.02 6.07 -85.73
N GLU A 185 -36.34 5.24 -86.52
CA GLU A 185 -36.73 3.84 -86.73
C GLU A 185 -36.68 3.01 -85.43
N GLN A 186 -35.52 2.91 -84.78
CA GLN A 186 -35.32 2.03 -83.63
C GLN A 186 -35.96 2.51 -82.32
N VAL A 187 -36.29 3.79 -82.19
CA VAL A 187 -36.79 4.41 -80.95
C VAL A 187 -38.18 5.01 -81.10
N PHE A 188 -38.57 5.56 -82.25
CA PHE A 188 -39.90 6.19 -82.41
C PHE A 188 -40.90 5.36 -83.22
N GLU A 189 -40.46 4.47 -84.11
CA GLU A 189 -41.35 3.73 -85.03
C GLU A 189 -41.67 2.30 -84.56
N LYS A 190 -40.96 1.78 -83.55
CA LYS A 190 -41.41 0.62 -82.76
C LYS A 190 -42.72 0.94 -82.01
N ALA A 191 -43.61 -0.05 -81.89
CA ALA A 191 -44.96 0.10 -81.34
C ALA A 191 -45.01 0.79 -79.95
N GLU A 192 -44.09 0.45 -79.05
CA GLU A 192 -44.00 1.03 -77.70
C GLU A 192 -42.91 2.11 -77.57
N GLY A 193 -42.07 2.31 -78.61
CA GLY A 193 -40.84 3.09 -78.51
C GLY A 193 -41.06 4.57 -78.13
N ALA A 194 -42.17 5.15 -78.59
CA ALA A 194 -42.57 6.50 -78.21
C ALA A 194 -42.89 6.64 -76.71
N GLN A 195 -43.35 5.58 -76.05
CA GLN A 195 -43.57 5.54 -74.60
C GLN A 195 -42.27 5.20 -73.87
N ASP A 196 -41.53 4.17 -74.31
CA ASP A 196 -40.23 3.79 -73.75
C ASP A 196 -39.24 4.98 -73.70
N PHE A 197 -39.17 5.80 -74.75
CA PHE A 197 -38.36 7.02 -74.77
C PHE A 197 -38.79 8.07 -73.73
N LYS A 198 -40.10 8.32 -73.59
CA LYS A 198 -40.64 9.23 -72.56
C LYS A 198 -40.36 8.70 -71.16
N GLU A 199 -40.52 7.40 -70.97
CA GLU A 199 -40.24 6.75 -69.69
C GLU A 199 -38.76 6.79 -69.36
N ARG A 200 -37.85 6.60 -70.32
CA ARG A 200 -36.42 6.74 -70.03
C ARG A 200 -36.05 8.20 -69.72
N LEU A 201 -36.52 9.18 -70.51
CA LEU A 201 -36.30 10.61 -70.21
C LEU A 201 -36.84 11.02 -68.83
N GLY A 202 -38.03 10.52 -68.46
CA GLY A 202 -38.69 10.84 -67.19
C GLY A 202 -38.21 10.03 -65.99
N LYS A 203 -37.82 8.76 -66.17
CA LYS A 203 -37.49 7.78 -65.10
C LYS A 203 -36.02 7.41 -64.98
N VAL A 204 -35.14 7.66 -65.97
CA VAL A 204 -33.69 7.32 -65.85
C VAL A 204 -33.14 7.89 -64.56
N LYS A 205 -32.47 7.05 -63.77
CA LYS A 205 -31.79 7.49 -62.55
C LYS A 205 -30.64 8.43 -62.93
N ALA A 206 -30.91 9.74 -62.93
CA ALA A 206 -29.87 10.75 -63.12
C ALA A 206 -28.80 10.68 -62.02
N VAL A 207 -29.18 10.13 -60.86
CA VAL A 207 -28.37 9.75 -59.67
C VAL A 207 -27.15 8.87 -60.01
N ASP A 208 -27.18 8.13 -61.13
CA ASP A 208 -26.13 7.18 -61.52
C ASP A 208 -25.41 7.61 -62.83
N MET A 209 -25.37 8.92 -63.14
CA MET A 209 -24.72 9.43 -64.35
C MET A 209 -23.19 9.38 -64.22
N LYS A 210 -22.51 8.67 -65.15
CA LYS A 210 -21.04 8.60 -65.15
C LYS A 210 -20.41 9.96 -65.44
N LYS A 211 -19.16 10.18 -65.00
CA LYS A 211 -18.41 11.43 -65.25
C LYS A 211 -18.44 11.86 -66.72
N ASP A 212 -18.14 10.93 -67.62
CA ASP A 212 -18.07 11.16 -69.06
C ASP A 212 -19.45 11.47 -69.67
N GLU A 213 -20.51 10.85 -69.13
CA GLU A 213 -21.90 11.13 -69.51
C GLU A 213 -22.34 12.51 -69.03
N PHE A 214 -21.92 12.93 -67.83
CA PHE A 214 -22.17 14.25 -67.27
C PHE A 214 -21.44 15.35 -68.06
N GLU A 215 -20.18 15.12 -68.41
CA GLU A 215 -19.40 16.00 -69.29
C GLU A 215 -20.03 16.10 -70.69
N ARG A 216 -20.46 14.98 -71.29
CA ARG A 216 -21.21 15.01 -72.56
C ARG A 216 -22.54 15.76 -72.44
N THR A 217 -23.25 15.60 -71.32
CA THR A 217 -24.52 16.31 -71.06
C THR A 217 -24.31 17.81 -70.93
N GLN A 218 -23.29 18.26 -70.19
CA GLN A 218 -22.92 19.68 -70.14
C GLN A 218 -22.48 20.22 -71.50
N ASN A 219 -21.82 19.41 -72.34
CA ASN A 219 -21.44 19.83 -73.69
C ASN A 219 -22.64 19.94 -74.65
N LEU A 220 -23.65 19.05 -74.56
CA LEU A 220 -24.92 19.22 -75.26
C LEU A 220 -25.63 20.53 -74.81
N LEU A 221 -25.64 20.82 -73.50
CA LEU A 221 -26.24 22.05 -72.99
C LEU A 221 -25.59 23.32 -73.55
N LYS A 222 -24.26 23.34 -73.75
CA LYS A 222 -23.55 24.45 -74.41
C LYS A 222 -23.96 24.64 -75.87
N GLN A 223 -24.38 23.58 -76.56
CA GLN A 223 -24.83 23.63 -77.96
C GLN A 223 -26.32 24.03 -78.11
N ARG A 224 -27.06 24.20 -77.00
CA ARG A 224 -28.51 24.50 -76.98
C ARG A 224 -28.93 25.58 -77.97
N GLU A 225 -28.27 26.73 -77.95
CA GLU A 225 -28.63 27.89 -78.78
C GLU A 225 -28.38 27.60 -80.26
N GLN A 226 -27.23 26.99 -80.59
CA GLN A 226 -26.88 26.58 -81.95
C GLN A 226 -27.84 25.52 -82.52
N ILE A 227 -28.28 24.58 -81.68
CA ILE A 227 -29.28 23.56 -82.03
C ILE A 227 -30.63 24.21 -82.29
N LEU A 228 -31.12 25.06 -81.37
CA LEU A 228 -32.39 25.77 -81.51
C LEU A 228 -32.39 26.81 -82.64
N ALA A 229 -31.23 27.27 -83.10
CA ALA A 229 -31.08 28.18 -84.24
C ALA A 229 -31.08 27.47 -85.61
N SER A 230 -31.08 26.13 -85.68
CA SER A 230 -30.99 25.41 -86.95
C SER A 230 -32.25 25.53 -87.81
N ASP A 231 -32.09 25.95 -89.07
CA ASP A 231 -33.16 26.09 -90.08
C ASP A 231 -33.91 24.78 -90.40
N ILE A 232 -33.37 23.63 -89.99
CA ILE A 232 -33.99 22.31 -90.14
C ILE A 232 -35.21 22.15 -89.19
N LEU A 233 -35.32 23.00 -88.16
CA LEU A 233 -36.37 22.92 -87.14
C LEU A 233 -37.60 23.77 -87.49
N THR A 234 -38.74 23.12 -87.71
CA THR A 234 -40.03 23.82 -87.73
C THR A 234 -40.38 24.39 -86.34
N PRO A 235 -41.27 25.40 -86.23
CA PRO A 235 -41.66 25.94 -84.92
C PRO A 235 -42.19 24.89 -83.93
N ALA A 236 -42.93 23.88 -84.42
CA ALA A 236 -43.41 22.77 -83.60
C ALA A 236 -42.26 21.90 -83.08
N ILE A 237 -41.32 21.49 -83.95
CA ILE A 237 -40.15 20.70 -83.55
C ILE A 237 -39.26 21.50 -82.57
N LYS A 238 -39.07 22.81 -82.82
CA LYS A 238 -38.31 23.72 -81.95
C LYS A 238 -38.92 23.84 -80.55
N ALA A 239 -40.26 23.82 -80.44
CA ALA A 239 -40.93 23.74 -79.14
C ALA A 239 -40.64 22.41 -78.42
N GLN A 240 -40.74 21.27 -79.12
CA GLN A 240 -40.43 19.96 -78.51
C GLN A 240 -38.96 19.83 -78.09
N ILE A 241 -38.02 20.33 -78.89
CA ILE A 241 -36.60 20.37 -78.55
C ILE A 241 -36.33 21.31 -77.37
N THR A 242 -37.09 22.40 -77.23
CA THR A 242 -37.02 23.26 -76.03
C THR A 242 -37.48 22.51 -74.78
N THR A 243 -38.59 21.76 -74.84
CA THR A 243 -39.05 20.88 -73.75
C THR A 243 -38.02 19.80 -73.42
N PHE A 244 -37.42 19.17 -74.44
CA PHE A 244 -36.32 18.22 -74.25
C PHE A 244 -35.15 18.85 -73.49
N PHE A 245 -34.74 20.08 -73.84
CA PHE A 245 -33.68 20.78 -73.14
C PHE A 245 -33.98 21.08 -71.66
N LYS A 246 -35.24 21.34 -71.28
CA LYS A 246 -35.62 21.43 -69.86
C LYS A 246 -35.41 20.11 -69.11
N ILE A 247 -35.73 18.98 -69.75
CA ILE A 247 -35.54 17.64 -69.17
C ILE A 247 -34.04 17.40 -68.90
N VAL A 248 -33.18 17.83 -69.83
CA VAL A 248 -31.71 17.75 -69.66
C VAL A 248 -31.21 18.65 -68.51
N ASP A 249 -31.74 19.87 -68.36
CA ASP A 249 -31.41 20.73 -67.20
C ASP A 249 -31.81 20.07 -65.88
N LEU A 250 -33.03 19.52 -65.80
CA LEU A 250 -33.53 18.81 -64.62
C LEU A 250 -32.70 17.55 -64.30
N MET A 251 -32.16 16.86 -65.30
CA MET A 251 -31.22 15.75 -65.09
C MET A 251 -29.91 16.23 -64.45
N ILE A 252 -29.33 17.34 -64.92
CA ILE A 252 -28.12 17.91 -64.34
C ILE A 252 -28.36 18.39 -62.89
N GLU A 253 -29.51 18.98 -62.59
CA GLU A 253 -29.81 19.45 -61.23
C GLU A 253 -30.04 18.30 -60.24
N VAL A 254 -30.74 17.23 -60.65
CA VAL A 254 -30.86 16.00 -59.85
C VAL A 254 -29.49 15.40 -59.56
N GLU A 255 -28.58 15.39 -60.54
CA GLU A 255 -27.23 14.83 -60.37
C GLU A 255 -26.33 15.68 -59.44
N LYS A 256 -26.40 17.02 -59.52
CA LYS A 256 -25.76 17.92 -58.55
C LYS A 256 -26.23 17.62 -57.11
N HIS A 257 -27.55 17.53 -56.91
CA HIS A 257 -28.13 17.23 -55.60
C HIS A 257 -27.80 15.80 -55.12
N SER A 258 -27.66 14.83 -56.04
CA SER A 258 -27.26 13.46 -55.72
C SER A 258 -25.82 13.40 -55.20
N LYS A 259 -24.90 14.12 -55.86
CA LYS A 259 -23.52 14.31 -55.40
C LYS A 259 -23.45 15.01 -54.03
N LEU A 260 -24.29 16.01 -53.78
CA LEU A 260 -24.37 16.68 -52.47
C LEU A 260 -24.80 15.72 -51.35
N ILE A 261 -25.86 14.91 -51.58
CA ILE A 261 -26.28 13.87 -50.63
C ILE A 261 -25.12 12.90 -50.34
N HIS A 262 -24.46 12.39 -51.37
CA HIS A 262 -23.36 11.44 -51.21
C HIS A 262 -22.16 12.05 -50.45
N SER A 263 -21.91 13.35 -50.59
CA SER A 263 -20.91 14.09 -49.81
C SER A 263 -21.32 14.19 -48.33
N ASN A 264 -22.55 14.62 -48.05
CA ASN A 264 -23.04 14.78 -46.68
C ASN A 264 -23.19 13.42 -45.96
N GLU A 265 -23.56 12.35 -46.67
CA GLU A 265 -23.62 10.99 -46.13
C GLU A 265 -22.24 10.44 -45.77
N LYS A 266 -21.19 10.79 -46.53
CA LYS A 266 -19.78 10.48 -46.16
C LYS A 266 -19.33 11.25 -44.93
N LEU A 267 -19.63 12.55 -44.84
CA LEU A 267 -19.32 13.36 -43.65
C LEU A 267 -20.01 12.80 -42.41
N LEU A 268 -21.28 12.40 -42.52
CA LEU A 268 -22.04 11.78 -41.45
C LEU A 268 -21.44 10.43 -41.01
N GLN A 269 -20.99 9.59 -41.96
CA GLN A 269 -20.25 8.36 -41.65
C GLN A 269 -18.92 8.64 -40.92
N GLN A 270 -18.17 9.66 -41.33
CA GLN A 270 -16.93 10.05 -40.67
C GLN A 270 -17.17 10.55 -39.23
N LEU A 271 -18.16 11.42 -39.03
CA LEU A 271 -18.57 11.89 -37.69
C LEU A 271 -19.02 10.73 -36.79
N ALA A 272 -19.72 9.73 -37.33
CA ALA A 272 -20.11 8.55 -36.56
C ALA A 272 -18.89 7.71 -36.09
N ILE A 273 -17.87 7.56 -36.94
CA ILE A 273 -16.61 6.87 -36.59
C ILE A 273 -15.84 7.65 -35.51
N GLU A 274 -15.70 8.97 -35.68
CA GLU A 274 -15.01 9.86 -34.72
C GLU A 274 -15.71 9.84 -33.35
N LYS A 275 -17.04 9.95 -33.35
CA LYS A 275 -17.90 9.85 -32.15
C LYS A 275 -17.73 8.50 -31.44
N GLN A 276 -17.62 7.39 -32.19
CA GLN A 276 -17.36 6.06 -31.63
C GLN A 276 -15.94 5.95 -31.03
N GLN A 277 -14.94 6.56 -31.68
CA GLN A 277 -13.56 6.62 -31.17
C GLN A 277 -13.48 7.41 -29.86
N ILE A 278 -14.01 8.64 -29.84
CA ILE A 278 -14.08 9.51 -28.64
C ILE A 278 -14.82 8.80 -27.51
N GLN A 279 -15.92 8.09 -27.79
CA GLN A 279 -16.65 7.33 -26.76
C GLN A 279 -15.83 6.16 -26.20
N SER A 280 -15.13 5.40 -27.06
CA SER A 280 -14.20 4.34 -26.63
C SER A 280 -13.05 4.88 -25.77
N GLU A 281 -12.44 6.01 -26.16
CA GLU A 281 -11.38 6.64 -25.36
C GLU A 281 -11.90 7.21 -24.04
N THR A 282 -13.13 7.75 -24.03
CA THR A 282 -13.80 8.18 -22.80
C THR A 282 -13.98 7.01 -21.83
N SER A 283 -14.46 5.86 -22.30
CA SER A 283 -14.62 4.66 -21.47
C SER A 283 -13.28 4.12 -20.94
N LYS A 284 -12.22 4.09 -21.76
CA LYS A 284 -10.87 3.68 -21.31
C LYS A 284 -10.31 4.62 -20.23
N ASN A 285 -10.52 5.93 -20.37
CA ASN A 285 -10.09 6.89 -19.35
C ASN A 285 -10.96 6.82 -18.08
N GLN A 286 -12.25 6.47 -18.18
CA GLN A 286 -13.12 6.20 -17.03
C GLN A 286 -12.67 4.95 -16.25
N GLU A 287 -12.33 3.86 -16.95
CA GLU A 287 -11.77 2.65 -16.36
C GLU A 287 -10.43 2.94 -15.65
N LYS A 288 -9.50 3.62 -16.34
CA LYS A 288 -8.24 4.10 -15.74
C LYS A 288 -8.49 4.95 -14.48
N ALA A 289 -9.42 5.89 -14.55
CA ALA A 289 -9.77 6.74 -13.41
C ALA A 289 -10.37 5.96 -12.24
N GLN A 290 -11.06 4.84 -12.49
CA GLN A 290 -11.56 3.99 -11.42
C GLN A 290 -10.43 3.19 -10.76
N ILE A 291 -9.56 2.55 -11.56
CA ILE A 291 -8.38 1.82 -11.06
C ILE A 291 -7.49 2.72 -10.18
N LEU A 292 -7.33 4.00 -10.56
CA LEU A 292 -6.57 4.98 -9.75
C LEU A 292 -7.26 5.30 -8.41
N LYS A 293 -8.60 5.46 -8.37
CA LYS A 293 -9.35 5.64 -7.09
C LYS A 293 -9.24 4.43 -6.17
N ASP A 294 -9.36 3.23 -6.75
CA ASP A 294 -9.29 1.98 -5.99
C ASP A 294 -7.89 1.82 -5.38
N ARG A 295 -6.85 2.18 -6.14
CA ARG A 295 -5.46 2.21 -5.66
C ARG A 295 -5.19 3.28 -4.60
N ILE A 296 -5.81 4.47 -4.67
CA ILE A 296 -5.76 5.48 -3.59
C ILE A 296 -6.41 4.91 -2.32
N THR A 297 -7.58 4.29 -2.44
CA THR A 297 -8.32 3.69 -1.31
C THR A 297 -7.51 2.57 -0.64
N PHE A 298 -6.81 1.76 -1.44
CA PHE A 298 -5.87 0.75 -0.95
C PHE A 298 -4.66 1.37 -0.23
N LEU A 299 -4.04 2.42 -0.79
CA LEU A 299 -2.93 3.13 -0.16
C LEU A 299 -3.33 3.79 1.15
N ASP A 300 -4.51 4.42 1.24
CA ASP A 300 -5.06 4.98 2.49
C ASP A 300 -5.30 3.91 3.56
N THR A 301 -5.66 2.68 3.16
CA THR A 301 -5.85 1.55 4.07
C THR A 301 -4.50 1.09 4.63
N ILE A 302 -3.47 0.98 3.78
CA ILE A 302 -2.09 0.70 4.19
C ILE A 302 -1.54 1.81 5.09
N HIS A 303 -1.81 3.08 4.77
CA HIS A 303 -1.36 4.24 5.54
C HIS A 303 -1.87 4.18 6.99
N LYS A 304 -3.17 3.92 7.17
CA LYS A 304 -3.79 3.74 8.49
C LYS A 304 -3.20 2.57 9.26
N GLY A 305 -2.87 1.47 8.57
CA GLY A 305 -2.19 0.32 9.16
C GLY A 305 -0.80 0.65 9.69
N TYR A 306 0.06 1.29 8.88
CA TYR A 306 1.39 1.72 9.34
C TYR A 306 1.33 2.78 10.44
N GLN A 307 0.37 3.72 10.38
CA GLN A 307 0.20 4.74 11.42
C GLN A 307 -0.16 4.10 12.76
N TYR A 308 -1.14 3.20 12.78
CA TYR A 308 -1.55 2.48 13.98
C TYR A 308 -0.38 1.69 14.60
N MET A 309 0.42 1.00 13.78
CA MET A 309 1.61 0.28 14.26
C MET A 309 2.68 1.21 14.82
N SER A 310 2.93 2.37 14.19
CA SER A 310 3.87 3.37 14.68
C SER A 310 3.40 4.00 16.01
N ASP A 311 2.12 4.38 16.11
CA ASP A 311 1.51 4.94 17.32
C ASP A 311 1.58 3.95 18.51
N ALA A 312 1.39 2.65 18.24
CA ALA A 312 1.53 1.59 19.23
C ALA A 312 3.01 1.37 19.63
N MET A 313 3.92 1.41 18.66
CA MET A 313 5.35 1.22 18.90
C MET A 313 5.97 2.38 19.69
N VAL A 314 5.59 3.63 19.42
CA VAL A 314 5.97 4.82 20.21
C VAL A 314 5.53 4.69 21.67
N LYS A 315 4.29 4.23 21.91
CA LYS A 315 3.79 3.96 23.29
C LYS A 315 4.60 2.87 23.98
N LYS A 316 4.98 1.80 23.25
CA LYS A 316 5.79 0.69 23.79
C LYS A 316 7.21 1.14 24.14
N ILE A 317 7.86 1.93 23.27
CA ILE A 317 9.17 2.56 23.50
C ILE A 317 9.11 3.41 24.79
N HIS A 318 8.09 4.27 24.92
CA HIS A 318 7.93 5.10 26.12
C HIS A 318 7.76 4.25 27.39
N SER A 319 6.99 3.16 27.34
CA SER A 319 6.82 2.25 28.48
C SER A 319 8.14 1.61 28.92
N TYR A 320 9.01 1.21 27.99
CA TYR A 320 10.32 0.66 28.34
C TYR A 320 11.29 1.74 28.84
N GLN A 321 11.21 2.97 28.32
CA GLN A 321 11.99 4.10 28.84
C GLN A 321 11.63 4.41 30.30
N GLN A 322 10.35 4.35 30.67
CA GLN A 322 9.92 4.50 32.08
C GLN A 322 10.41 3.33 32.96
N ALA A 323 10.40 2.10 32.44
CA ALA A 323 10.98 0.94 33.15
C ALA A 323 12.49 1.11 33.37
N GLN A 324 13.23 1.58 32.37
CA GLN A 324 14.67 1.86 32.48
C GLN A 324 14.96 2.95 33.53
N ILE A 325 14.16 4.03 33.57
CA ILE A 325 14.27 5.09 34.60
C ILE A 325 14.01 4.55 36.01
N LEU A 326 13.12 3.56 36.16
CA LEU A 326 12.84 2.91 37.44
C LEU A 326 13.98 1.96 37.85
N ASN A 327 14.50 1.17 36.91
CA ASN A 327 15.65 0.29 37.09
C ASN A 327 16.90 1.06 37.55
N ASP A 328 17.15 2.23 36.93
CA ASP A 328 18.27 3.10 37.27
C ASP A 328 18.16 3.61 38.71
N LYS A 329 16.97 4.03 39.15
CA LYS A 329 16.71 4.42 40.55
C LYS A 329 16.89 3.29 41.56
N PHE A 330 16.49 2.06 41.22
CA PHE A 330 16.78 0.90 42.08
C PHE A 330 18.28 0.60 42.16
N THR A 331 19.01 0.76 41.06
CA THR A 331 20.47 0.61 41.03
C THR A 331 21.15 1.65 41.93
N GLU A 332 20.78 2.93 41.80
CA GLU A 332 21.24 4.03 42.67
C GLU A 332 20.93 3.76 44.16
N GLN A 333 19.73 3.25 44.47
CA GLN A 333 19.34 2.91 45.84
C GLN A 333 20.18 1.75 46.42
N ILE A 334 20.56 0.76 45.61
CA ILE A 334 21.45 -0.34 46.01
C ILE A 334 22.88 0.18 46.25
N GLU A 335 23.41 1.04 45.38
CA GLU A 335 24.74 1.65 45.56
C GLU A 335 24.81 2.58 46.78
N SER A 336 23.73 3.32 47.06
CA SER A 336 23.57 4.07 48.31
C SER A 336 23.53 3.14 49.52
N SER A 337 22.83 2.01 49.44
CA SER A 337 22.77 1.01 50.52
C SER A 337 24.14 0.37 50.80
N PHE A 338 24.89 0.02 49.74
CA PHE A 338 26.29 -0.44 49.82
C PHE A 338 27.20 0.55 50.54
N SER A 339 27.03 1.84 50.25
CA SER A 339 27.86 2.92 50.82
C SER A 339 27.60 3.16 52.32
N ASN A 340 26.46 2.69 52.85
CA ASN A 340 26.07 2.81 54.25
C ASN A 340 26.24 1.50 55.05
N LEU A 341 26.75 0.43 54.42
CA LEU A 341 27.09 -0.83 55.08
C LEU A 341 28.49 -0.74 55.71
N ASP A 342 28.55 -0.48 57.01
CA ASP A 342 29.79 -0.42 57.80
C ASP A 342 29.53 -0.86 59.27
N PHE A 343 28.73 -1.92 59.44
CA PHE A 343 28.23 -2.39 60.75
C PHE A 343 29.35 -2.89 61.65
N SER A 344 30.27 -3.67 61.09
CA SER A 344 31.43 -4.22 61.80
C SER A 344 32.29 -3.12 62.43
N LYS A 345 32.57 -2.05 61.69
CA LYS A 345 33.32 -0.87 62.17
C LYS A 345 32.54 -0.06 63.20
N SER A 346 31.24 0.18 63.00
CA SER A 346 30.39 0.85 64.00
C SER A 346 30.40 0.11 65.34
N TYR A 347 30.21 -1.21 65.32
CA TYR A 347 30.27 -2.07 66.51
C TYR A 347 31.68 -2.06 67.14
N ASN A 348 32.72 -2.23 66.33
CA ASN A 348 34.12 -2.27 66.79
C ASN A 348 34.64 -0.90 67.28
N GLN A 349 34.06 0.23 66.84
CA GLN A 349 34.39 1.56 67.37
C GLN A 349 33.64 1.88 68.67
N GLN A 350 32.40 1.38 68.83
CA GLN A 350 31.54 1.74 69.97
C GLN A 350 31.73 0.80 71.18
N TYR A 351 31.84 -0.51 70.96
CA TYR A 351 31.77 -1.51 72.05
C TYR A 351 33.11 -2.17 72.39
N VAL A 352 33.99 -2.42 71.41
CA VAL A 352 35.30 -3.03 71.68
C VAL A 352 36.18 -2.17 72.62
N PRO A 353 36.26 -0.83 72.50
CA PRO A 353 37.03 -0.02 73.44
C PRO A 353 36.50 -0.07 74.87
N GLN A 354 35.18 -0.14 75.05
CA GLN A 354 34.55 -0.26 76.37
C GLN A 354 34.93 -1.58 77.04
N ILE A 355 34.84 -2.69 76.30
CA ILE A 355 35.14 -4.03 76.83
C ILE A 355 36.66 -4.20 77.08
N VAL A 356 37.52 -3.62 76.24
CA VAL A 356 38.97 -3.56 76.50
C VAL A 356 39.27 -2.76 77.77
N GLN A 357 38.56 -1.65 78.03
CA GLN A 357 38.70 -0.89 79.29
C GLN A 357 38.25 -1.69 80.52
N THR A 358 37.15 -2.46 80.42
CA THR A 358 36.70 -3.36 81.51
C THR A 358 37.75 -4.42 81.82
N ILE A 359 38.22 -5.15 80.79
CA ILE A 359 39.25 -6.19 80.93
C ILE A 359 40.57 -5.60 81.49
N GLN A 360 40.92 -4.37 81.13
CA GLN A 360 42.11 -3.70 81.68
C GLN A 360 41.95 -3.31 83.17
N HIS A 361 40.75 -2.93 83.62
CA HIS A 361 40.51 -2.69 85.06
C HIS A 361 40.53 -4.00 85.86
N GLU A 362 39.82 -5.03 85.41
CA GLU A 362 39.77 -6.33 86.10
C GLU A 362 41.16 -6.98 86.25
N ASN A 363 42.07 -6.78 85.28
CA ASN A 363 43.45 -7.27 85.39
C ASN A 363 44.29 -6.50 86.44
N ILE A 364 44.00 -5.22 86.70
CA ILE A 364 44.72 -4.43 87.72
C ILE A 364 44.31 -4.91 89.13
N ASP A 365 43.01 -5.06 89.38
CA ASP A 365 42.48 -5.56 90.67
C ASP A 365 43.00 -6.98 91.01
N VAL A 366 43.30 -7.80 89.99
CA VAL A 366 43.89 -9.13 90.17
C VAL A 366 45.38 -9.06 90.52
N GLN A 367 46.16 -8.10 90.00
CA GLN A 367 47.59 -7.98 90.35
C GLN A 367 47.78 -7.55 91.80
N ASP A 368 47.02 -6.56 92.28
CA ASP A 368 47.13 -6.10 93.68
C ASP A 368 46.72 -7.19 94.69
N ASN A 369 45.69 -8.00 94.36
CA ASN A 369 45.30 -9.16 95.17
C ASN A 369 46.37 -10.26 95.21
N GLN A 370 47.15 -10.44 94.14
CA GLN A 370 48.24 -11.42 94.12
C GLN A 370 49.46 -10.95 94.93
N GLN A 371 49.79 -9.66 94.91
CA GLN A 371 50.90 -9.14 95.73
C GLN A 371 50.65 -9.32 97.23
N MET A 372 49.42 -9.10 97.72
CA MET A 372 49.09 -9.33 99.13
C MET A 372 49.29 -10.80 99.58
N LYS A 373 49.00 -11.79 98.71
CA LYS A 373 49.15 -13.21 99.06
C LYS A 373 50.61 -13.66 99.12
N VAL A 374 51.46 -13.19 98.22
CA VAL A 374 52.90 -13.55 98.20
C VAL A 374 53.60 -13.11 99.49
N GLN A 375 53.19 -11.99 100.06
CA GLN A 375 53.78 -11.46 101.29
C GLN A 375 53.33 -12.19 102.57
N GLN A 376 52.30 -13.03 102.49
CA GLN A 376 51.80 -13.82 103.62
C GLN A 376 52.49 -15.19 103.72
N VAL A 377 52.68 -15.88 102.59
CA VAL A 377 53.33 -17.21 102.53
C VAL A 377 54.79 -17.16 103.00
N LEU A 378 55.53 -16.10 102.67
CA LEU A 378 56.95 -15.94 103.02
C LEU A 378 57.21 -15.86 104.54
N VAL A 379 56.17 -15.64 105.35
CA VAL A 379 56.27 -15.59 106.82
C VAL A 379 56.07 -16.98 107.44
N GLU A 380 55.31 -17.86 106.79
CA GLU A 380 55.00 -19.21 107.30
C GLU A 380 56.14 -20.21 107.00
N GLU A 381 56.79 -20.11 105.84
CA GLU A 381 57.93 -20.97 105.48
C GLU A 381 59.12 -20.84 106.44
N GLN A 382 59.36 -19.66 107.03
CA GLN A 382 60.42 -19.48 108.04
C GLN A 382 60.13 -20.15 109.38
N GLN A 383 58.87 -20.48 109.70
CA GLN A 383 58.55 -21.19 110.95
C GLN A 383 58.69 -22.72 110.82
N GLN A 384 58.49 -23.29 109.63
CA GLN A 384 58.57 -24.75 109.43
C GLN A 384 60.00 -25.30 109.46
N GLN A 385 61.00 -24.53 109.00
CA GLN A 385 62.42 -24.95 109.02
C GLN A 385 62.99 -25.21 110.42
N ILE A 386 62.28 -24.84 111.50
CA ILE A 386 62.69 -25.09 112.89
C ILE A 386 62.24 -26.46 113.42
N GLN A 387 61.27 -27.13 112.78
CA GLN A 387 60.64 -28.34 113.37
C GLN A 387 61.13 -29.69 112.82
N GLU A 388 61.63 -29.79 111.59
CA GLU A 388 61.97 -31.10 111.00
C GLU A 388 63.30 -31.71 111.45
N GLN A 389 64.15 -30.97 112.18
CA GLN A 389 65.52 -31.42 112.46
C GLN A 389 65.67 -32.44 113.61
N ASN A 390 64.59 -32.89 114.27
CA ASN A 390 64.68 -33.80 115.43
C ASN A 390 63.47 -34.74 115.64
N LYS A 391 63.21 -35.68 114.71
CA LYS A 391 62.75 -37.04 115.07
C LYS A 391 62.86 -38.05 113.93
N MET A 392 63.14 -39.30 114.29
CA MET A 392 63.19 -40.45 113.37
C MET A 392 62.64 -41.70 114.09
N ILE A 393 62.08 -42.64 113.32
CA ILE A 393 61.76 -44.05 113.68
C ILE A 393 60.59 -44.28 114.68
N GLU A 394 59.43 -44.70 114.16
CA GLU A 394 58.81 -46.04 114.37
C GLU A 394 57.42 -46.13 113.66
N VAL A 395 56.87 -47.28 113.22
CA VAL A 395 57.45 -48.47 112.52
C VAL A 395 56.31 -49.41 112.03
N LYS A 396 56.32 -49.84 110.75
CA LYS A 396 55.84 -51.12 110.13
C LYS A 396 55.52 -50.99 108.63
N GLN A 397 55.53 -52.11 107.89
CA GLN A 397 55.62 -52.16 106.42
C GLN A 397 54.78 -53.29 105.77
N THR A 398 54.48 -53.12 104.46
CA THR A 398 54.20 -54.17 103.41
C THR A 398 52.98 -55.09 103.60
N PRO A 399 52.48 -55.81 102.56
CA PRO A 399 52.93 -56.01 101.15
C PRO A 399 52.22 -55.07 100.13
N GLU A 400 52.59 -54.87 98.85
CA GLU A 400 52.88 -55.76 97.68
C GLU A 400 51.66 -56.56 97.15
N GLU A 401 51.45 -56.81 95.84
CA GLU A 401 51.70 -56.02 94.61
C GLU A 401 50.90 -56.65 93.41
N GLU A 402 51.24 -56.30 92.15
CA GLU A 402 51.03 -57.06 90.88
C GLU A 402 49.72 -56.99 90.02
N GLN A 403 49.94 -56.69 88.71
CA GLN A 403 49.47 -57.37 87.47
C GLN A 403 48.07 -57.19 86.78
N ILE A 404 48.16 -56.80 85.48
CA ILE A 404 47.55 -57.38 84.24
C ILE A 404 46.04 -57.20 83.87
N ASP A 405 45.83 -56.43 82.78
CA ASP A 405 45.11 -56.66 81.49
C ASP A 405 43.77 -57.47 81.34
N LEU A 406 43.10 -57.22 80.20
CA LEU A 406 42.09 -58.03 79.45
C LEU A 406 40.57 -58.02 79.82
N LYS A 407 39.85 -57.18 79.04
CA LYS A 407 38.64 -57.50 78.21
C LYS A 407 37.19 -57.63 78.77
N GLN A 408 36.28 -57.26 77.84
CA GLN A 408 34.90 -57.74 77.58
C GLN A 408 33.68 -57.23 78.41
N GLN A 409 32.85 -56.38 77.75
CA GLN A 409 31.42 -56.59 77.35
C GLN A 409 30.33 -57.09 78.34
N PRO A 410 29.01 -56.99 78.03
CA PRO A 410 28.20 -56.08 77.17
C PRO A 410 26.91 -55.60 77.93
N PRO A 411 25.70 -55.40 77.32
CA PRO A 411 25.27 -54.69 76.10
C PRO A 411 24.70 -53.28 76.51
N THR A 412 23.52 -52.67 76.20
CA THR A 412 22.28 -52.77 75.34
C THR A 412 21.67 -51.32 75.34
N GLU A 413 20.67 -50.80 74.60
CA GLU A 413 19.67 -51.18 73.55
C GLU A 413 19.68 -50.03 72.47
N ILE A 414 19.04 -49.99 71.29
CA ILE A 414 17.62 -50.15 70.80
C ILE A 414 16.73 -48.97 71.30
N VAL A 415 16.03 -48.14 70.49
CA VAL A 415 15.18 -48.32 69.26
C VAL A 415 15.09 -46.96 68.48
N GLN A 416 14.57 -46.68 67.25
CA GLN A 416 14.05 -47.42 66.07
C GLN A 416 13.99 -46.51 64.77
N THR A 417 14.64 -46.86 63.64
CA THR A 417 14.20 -46.62 62.20
C THR A 417 13.98 -45.19 61.61
N LYS A 418 13.87 -44.86 60.29
CA LYS A 418 14.06 -45.38 58.88
C LYS A 418 13.76 -44.21 57.88
N THR A 419 13.90 -44.17 56.53
CA THR A 419 14.55 -44.94 55.42
C THR A 419 14.57 -44.08 54.14
N GLY A 420 15.64 -44.13 53.32
CA GLY A 420 15.65 -43.83 51.86
C GLY A 420 15.55 -42.34 51.44
N GLY A 421 15.86 -41.96 50.20
CA GLY A 421 16.49 -42.70 49.08
C GLY A 421 16.20 -42.09 47.69
N CYS A 422 17.14 -42.18 46.73
CA CYS A 422 17.02 -41.75 45.30
C CYS A 422 16.77 -40.22 45.07
N GLU A 423 16.98 -39.60 43.89
CA GLU A 423 17.73 -39.95 42.66
C GLU A 423 18.01 -38.69 41.79
N ALA A 424 18.90 -38.85 40.80
CA ALA A 424 18.93 -38.19 39.48
C ALA A 424 19.18 -36.66 39.30
N CYS A 425 19.75 -36.34 38.14
CA CYS A 425 19.78 -35.02 37.49
C CYS A 425 18.35 -34.67 36.95
N ASN A 426 18.04 -33.49 36.40
CA ASN A 426 18.73 -32.81 35.29
C ASN A 426 18.08 -31.45 34.94
N ILE A 427 18.75 -30.64 34.10
CA ILE A 427 18.26 -29.36 33.48
C ILE A 427 18.14 -28.21 34.51
N PHE A 428 18.67 -27.00 34.29
CA PHE A 428 19.16 -26.34 33.06
C PHE A 428 20.69 -26.28 32.91
#